data_AF-A0A7S4L859-F1
#
_entry.id   AF-A0A7S4L859-F1
#
_cell.length_a   1.000
_cell.length_b   1.000
_cell.length_c   1.000
_cell.angle_alpha   90.00
_cell.angle_beta   90.00
_cell.angle_gamma   90.00
#
_symmetry.space_group_name_H-M   'P 1'
#
loop_
_entity.id
_entity.type
_entity.pdbx_description
1 polymer ?
#
loop_
_entity_poly.entity_id
_entity_poly.type
_entity_poly.pdbx_seq_one_letter_code
_entity_poly.pdbx_strand_id
1 'polypeptide(L)'
;AKGRRRNEEEEEEEEEDEWYERRRRQRARRSRKRSLEDEVEDEDEEKGRVRGESRTSGKERGISPSPTRARCRTRKESTLRARCVLFIINAISIVTSSLMLFAGASAASKVPTTSSTAIQPPFSAVIAVSSITLLNSFFGLSGACCAISRDGDWRVSCCSNRLLMAYYVIVLLMCSGLFYLMLLCFLFAAKAADFIEAYWVSWSELFPQGQLSQEQVHRDVGKYANLAGSLCLFTMLINILSAHLSAIVMGYRYTTRKSIMIINLVGFVVGLVMIILAFLPATRDVGVQKGWLPELIGSIGVMVIFFAIFGFTAAYYTWAAFLLINGVLELFFAALLLSMAIVCFIDSKRSGSVLAGQWSFIQEKLINVCPSCAGEVNQEMKQNCCSKQASLVIWRNLTVLGVSASTCVMLMCMNGASSLNLWRILRRDRMLALSEEEESSLNRNLHQQSKKLHVNNRSSNV
;
A
#
# COMPACT_ATOMS: atom_id res chain seq x y z
N ALA A 1 12.66 -50.22 6.16
CA ALA A 1 12.23 -48.98 6.87
C ALA A 1 12.33 -47.74 5.98
N LYS A 2 13.51 -47.35 5.47
CA LYS A 2 13.66 -46.17 4.57
C LYS A 2 12.91 -46.27 3.24
N GLY A 3 12.89 -47.44 2.59
CA GLY A 3 12.14 -47.63 1.33
C GLY A 3 10.62 -47.64 1.49
N ARG A 4 10.11 -47.97 2.69
CA ARG A 4 8.66 -48.03 2.94
C ARG A 4 8.07 -46.62 3.12
N ARG A 5 8.81 -45.73 3.78
CA ARG A 5 8.42 -44.31 3.91
C ARG A 5 8.45 -43.56 2.58
N ARG A 6 9.35 -43.92 1.67
CA ARG A 6 9.43 -43.29 0.35
C ARG A 6 8.24 -43.67 -0.54
N ASN A 7 7.79 -44.93 -0.47
CA ASN A 7 6.60 -45.36 -1.20
C ASN A 7 5.31 -44.78 -0.61
N GLU A 8 5.23 -44.58 0.70
CA GLU A 8 4.09 -43.91 1.35
C GLU A 8 4.03 -42.41 0.99
N GLU A 9 5.17 -41.73 0.87
CA GLU A 9 5.24 -40.33 0.40
C GLU A 9 4.88 -40.18 -1.08
N GLU A 10 5.30 -41.12 -1.95
CA GLU A 10 4.93 -41.13 -3.38
C GLU A 10 3.44 -41.44 -3.58
N GLU A 11 2.83 -42.32 -2.77
CA GLU A 11 1.38 -42.58 -2.81
C GLU A 11 0.55 -41.37 -2.32
N GLU A 12 1.00 -40.65 -1.28
CA GLU A 12 0.32 -39.42 -0.83
C GLU A 12 0.40 -38.29 -1.88
N GLU A 13 1.53 -38.17 -2.59
CA GLU A 13 1.70 -37.16 -3.64
C GLU A 13 0.83 -37.46 -4.87
N GLU A 14 0.71 -38.75 -5.26
CA GLU A 14 -0.22 -39.19 -6.32
C GLU A 14 -1.70 -38.98 -5.94
N GLU A 15 -2.08 -39.22 -4.68
CA GLU A 15 -3.45 -38.96 -4.21
C GLU A 15 -3.80 -37.46 -4.18
N GLU A 16 -2.86 -36.59 -3.79
CA GLU A 16 -3.05 -35.13 -3.85
C GLU A 16 -3.21 -34.62 -5.29
N ASP A 17 -2.39 -35.11 -6.22
CA ASP A 17 -2.45 -34.74 -7.63
C ASP A 17 -3.76 -35.22 -8.28
N GLU A 18 -4.20 -36.44 -8.00
CA GLU A 18 -5.51 -36.93 -8.44
C GLU A 18 -6.66 -36.12 -7.87
N TRP A 19 -6.59 -35.73 -6.59
CA TRP A 19 -7.61 -34.90 -5.96
C TRP A 19 -7.68 -33.51 -6.61
N TYR A 20 -6.53 -32.93 -6.93
CA TYR A 20 -6.43 -31.64 -7.60
C TYR A 20 -6.97 -31.69 -9.04
N GLU A 21 -6.66 -32.76 -9.79
CA GLU A 21 -7.18 -32.99 -11.13
C GLU A 21 -8.70 -33.21 -11.12
N ARG A 22 -9.22 -33.98 -10.16
CA ARG A 22 -10.68 -34.17 -9.97
C ARG A 22 -11.40 -32.85 -9.70
N ARG A 23 -10.84 -31.98 -8.84
CA ARG A 23 -11.40 -30.64 -8.61
C ARG A 23 -11.35 -29.76 -9.84
N ARG A 24 -10.28 -29.81 -10.63
CA ARG A 24 -10.14 -29.07 -11.89
C ARG A 24 -11.19 -29.54 -12.91
N ARG A 25 -11.38 -30.85 -13.06
CA ARG A 25 -12.41 -31.47 -13.93
C ARG A 25 -13.82 -31.13 -13.47
N GLN A 26 -14.10 -31.13 -12.16
CA GLN A 26 -15.40 -30.69 -11.62
C GLN A 26 -15.68 -29.21 -11.90
N ARG A 27 -14.69 -28.33 -11.75
CA ARG A 27 -14.85 -26.90 -12.10
C ARG A 27 -15.08 -26.71 -13.60
N ALA A 28 -14.37 -27.44 -14.45
CA ALA A 28 -14.60 -27.42 -15.90
C ALA A 28 -15.99 -27.94 -16.28
N ARG A 29 -16.49 -29.00 -15.62
CA ARG A 29 -17.86 -29.51 -15.81
C ARG A 29 -18.93 -28.53 -15.34
N ARG A 30 -18.75 -27.87 -14.18
CA ARG A 30 -19.67 -26.81 -13.70
C ARG A 30 -19.65 -25.59 -14.63
N SER A 31 -18.50 -25.27 -15.21
CA SER A 31 -18.33 -24.21 -16.20
C SER A 31 -19.06 -24.53 -17.51
N ARG A 32 -18.93 -25.77 -18.03
CA ARG A 32 -19.66 -26.22 -19.23
C ARG A 32 -21.16 -26.37 -19.01
N LYS A 33 -21.57 -26.79 -17.81
CA LYS A 33 -22.99 -26.91 -17.48
C LYS A 33 -23.66 -25.53 -17.42
N ARG A 34 -22.98 -24.52 -16.87
CA ARG A 34 -23.45 -23.13 -16.91
C ARG A 34 -23.50 -22.56 -18.33
N SER A 35 -22.49 -22.81 -19.16
CA SER A 35 -22.54 -22.34 -20.56
C SER A 35 -23.65 -23.00 -21.37
N LEU A 36 -23.96 -24.28 -21.10
CA LEU A 36 -25.08 -24.99 -21.73
C LEU A 36 -26.44 -24.53 -21.19
N GLU A 37 -26.53 -24.17 -19.90
CA GLU A 37 -27.75 -23.57 -19.32
C GLU A 37 -27.98 -22.16 -19.89
N ASP A 38 -26.93 -21.39 -20.13
CA ASP A 38 -26.99 -20.06 -20.76
C ASP A 38 -27.37 -20.15 -22.27
N GLU A 39 -26.84 -21.12 -23.02
CA GLU A 39 -27.21 -21.35 -24.45
C GLU A 39 -28.67 -21.81 -24.62
N VAL A 40 -29.22 -22.57 -23.66
CA VAL A 40 -30.63 -23.00 -23.69
C VAL A 40 -31.57 -21.85 -23.32
N GLU A 41 -31.18 -20.95 -22.40
CA GLU A 41 -31.97 -19.74 -22.08
C GLU A 41 -32.01 -18.74 -23.25
N ASP A 42 -30.94 -18.62 -24.04
CA ASP A 42 -30.90 -17.74 -25.23
C ASP A 42 -31.75 -18.30 -26.40
N GLU A 43 -31.80 -19.63 -26.60
CA GLU A 43 -32.71 -20.25 -27.60
C GLU A 43 -34.20 -20.06 -27.25
N ASP A 44 -34.55 -20.06 -25.97
CA ASP A 44 -35.93 -19.87 -25.50
C ASP A 44 -36.35 -18.37 -25.55
N GLU A 45 -35.43 -17.42 -25.35
CA GLU A 45 -35.69 -15.98 -25.58
C GLU A 45 -35.86 -15.65 -27.08
N GLU A 46 -35.10 -16.29 -27.98
CA GLU A 46 -35.24 -16.06 -29.42
C GLU A 46 -36.52 -16.69 -30.01
N LYS A 47 -36.95 -17.86 -29.50
CA LYS A 47 -38.25 -18.47 -29.85
C LYS A 47 -39.44 -17.75 -29.22
N GLY A 48 -39.26 -17.07 -28.08
CA GLY A 48 -40.28 -16.25 -27.43
C GLY A 48 -40.59 -14.94 -28.16
N ARG A 49 -39.64 -14.38 -28.92
CA ARG A 49 -39.79 -13.08 -29.59
C ARG A 49 -40.55 -13.14 -30.92
N VAL A 50 -40.67 -14.31 -31.54
CA VAL A 50 -41.41 -14.52 -32.81
C VAL A 50 -42.90 -14.83 -32.56
N ARG A 51 -43.35 -14.99 -31.31
CA ARG A 51 -44.72 -15.41 -30.97
C ARG A 51 -45.48 -14.43 -30.06
N GLY A 52 -45.14 -13.14 -30.15
CA GLY A 52 -45.62 -12.09 -29.25
C GLY A 52 -46.56 -11.03 -29.84
N GLU A 53 -47.26 -11.30 -30.95
CA GLU A 53 -48.39 -10.46 -31.37
C GLU A 53 -49.69 -11.26 -31.31
N SER A 54 -50.48 -10.96 -30.27
CA SER A 54 -51.88 -11.36 -30.00
C SER A 54 -52.05 -12.22 -28.76
N ARG A 55 -52.25 -11.56 -27.60
CA ARG A 55 -53.47 -11.74 -26.79
C ARG A 55 -53.46 -10.83 -25.56
N THR A 56 -54.60 -10.20 -25.40
CA THR A 56 -55.05 -9.31 -24.34
C THR A 56 -55.25 -10.04 -23.00
N SER A 57 -55.10 -9.25 -21.92
CA SER A 57 -55.77 -9.37 -20.62
C SER A 57 -55.57 -10.68 -19.83
N GLY A 58 -54.67 -10.63 -18.83
CA GLY A 58 -54.50 -11.73 -17.88
C GLY A 58 -53.53 -11.42 -16.75
N LYS A 59 -53.95 -10.56 -15.80
CA LYS A 59 -53.58 -10.56 -14.38
C LYS A 59 -52.18 -11.11 -14.05
N GLU A 60 -51.16 -10.24 -14.16
CA GLU A 60 -49.80 -10.51 -13.69
C GLU A 60 -49.81 -10.83 -12.18
N ARG A 61 -49.59 -12.09 -11.83
CA ARG A 61 -49.07 -12.45 -10.51
C ARG A 61 -47.57 -12.15 -10.55
N GLY A 62 -47.13 -11.28 -9.65
CA GLY A 62 -45.73 -10.92 -9.48
C GLY A 62 -44.85 -12.14 -9.28
N ILE A 63 -44.09 -12.49 -10.31
CA ILE A 63 -42.91 -13.33 -10.17
C ILE A 63 -41.83 -12.39 -9.64
N SER A 64 -41.57 -12.43 -8.32
CA SER A 64 -40.41 -11.77 -7.76
C SER A 64 -39.16 -12.22 -8.53
N PRO A 65 -38.34 -11.29 -9.05
CA PRO A 65 -37.14 -11.67 -9.77
C PRO A 65 -36.27 -12.53 -8.86
N SER A 66 -35.77 -13.65 -9.40
CA SER A 66 -34.87 -14.55 -8.68
C SER A 66 -33.72 -13.74 -8.04
N PRO A 67 -33.33 -14.03 -6.78
CA PRO A 67 -32.32 -13.26 -6.05
C PRO A 67 -30.96 -13.20 -6.77
N THR A 68 -30.70 -14.12 -7.70
CA THR A 68 -29.57 -14.13 -8.63
C THR A 68 -29.63 -13.04 -9.70
N ARG A 69 -30.79 -12.81 -10.35
CA ARG A 69 -30.96 -11.71 -11.33
C ARG A 69 -30.84 -10.33 -10.68
N ALA A 70 -31.39 -10.17 -9.47
CA ALA A 70 -31.27 -8.91 -8.70
C ALA A 70 -29.80 -8.62 -8.31
N ARG A 71 -29.05 -9.61 -7.81
CA ARG A 71 -27.62 -9.44 -7.46
C ARG A 71 -26.73 -9.13 -8.67
N CYS A 72 -27.05 -9.68 -9.84
CA CYS A 72 -26.27 -9.44 -11.05
C CYS A 72 -26.46 -8.01 -11.56
N ARG A 73 -27.70 -7.48 -11.53
CA ARG A 73 -28.02 -6.10 -11.93
C ARG A 73 -27.39 -5.06 -11.00
N THR A 74 -27.47 -5.25 -9.68
CA THR A 74 -26.83 -4.34 -8.69
C THR A 74 -25.31 -4.31 -8.83
N ARG A 75 -24.68 -5.42 -9.22
CA ARG A 75 -23.22 -5.48 -9.40
C ARG A 75 -22.78 -4.67 -10.62
N LYS A 76 -23.51 -4.73 -11.73
CA LYS A 76 -23.23 -3.95 -12.96
C LYS A 76 -23.29 -2.44 -12.71
N GLU A 77 -24.34 -1.96 -12.05
CA GLU A 77 -24.49 -0.54 -11.73
C GLU A 77 -23.40 -0.02 -10.79
N SER A 78 -23.00 -0.82 -9.78
CA SER A 78 -21.93 -0.44 -8.86
C SER A 78 -20.56 -0.29 -9.55
N THR A 79 -20.25 -1.16 -10.52
CA THR A 79 -18.98 -1.11 -11.26
C THR A 79 -18.90 0.06 -12.23
N LEU A 80 -20.00 0.43 -12.89
CA LEU A 80 -20.03 1.58 -13.78
C LEU A 80 -19.84 2.88 -12.99
N ARG A 81 -20.57 3.03 -11.87
CA ARG A 81 -20.42 4.19 -10.97
C ARG A 81 -18.98 4.30 -10.45
N ALA A 82 -18.38 3.19 -10.01
CA ALA A 82 -17.00 3.19 -9.53
C ALA A 82 -16.01 3.66 -10.60
N ARG A 83 -16.21 3.32 -11.88
CA ARG A 83 -15.36 3.79 -13.00
C ARG A 83 -15.51 5.29 -13.25
N CYS A 84 -16.73 5.81 -13.29
CA CYS A 84 -16.97 7.24 -13.47
C CYS A 84 -16.35 8.06 -12.33
N VAL A 85 -16.52 7.60 -11.09
CA VAL A 85 -15.91 8.26 -9.93
C VAL A 85 -14.39 8.17 -9.97
N LEU A 86 -13.83 7.01 -10.36
CA LEU A 86 -12.38 6.85 -10.52
C LEU A 86 -11.80 7.78 -11.60
N PHE A 87 -12.53 8.03 -12.69
CA PHE A 87 -12.14 9.00 -13.72
C PHE A 87 -12.09 10.42 -13.17
N ILE A 88 -13.17 10.86 -12.50
CA ILE A 88 -13.27 12.20 -11.90
C ILE A 88 -12.15 12.41 -10.89
N ILE A 89 -11.92 11.42 -10.02
CA ILE A 89 -10.88 11.49 -9.01
C ILE A 89 -9.49 11.63 -9.63
N ASN A 90 -9.15 10.84 -10.64
CA ASN A 90 -7.84 10.95 -11.27
C ASN A 90 -7.65 12.31 -11.98
N ALA A 91 -8.72 12.90 -12.53
CA ALA A 91 -8.65 14.26 -13.05
C ALA A 91 -8.36 15.29 -11.94
N ILE A 92 -8.99 15.16 -10.77
CA ILE A 92 -8.67 15.99 -9.59
C ILE A 92 -7.23 15.76 -9.12
N SER A 93 -6.75 14.51 -9.12
CA SER A 93 -5.36 14.16 -8.78
C SER A 93 -4.35 14.82 -9.72
N ILE A 94 -4.65 14.96 -11.01
CA ILE A 94 -3.79 15.68 -11.95
C ILE A 94 -3.72 17.17 -11.60
N VAL A 95 -4.87 17.82 -11.37
CA VAL A 95 -4.92 19.24 -11.03
C VAL A 95 -4.16 19.51 -9.73
N THR A 96 -4.42 18.71 -8.69
CA THR A 96 -3.74 18.84 -7.40
C THR A 96 -2.24 18.56 -7.49
N SER A 97 -1.82 17.55 -8.25
CA SER A 97 -0.39 17.25 -8.47
C SER A 97 0.30 18.40 -9.21
N SER A 98 -0.35 19.02 -10.20
CA SER A 98 0.17 20.20 -10.90
C SER A 98 0.34 21.40 -9.96
N LEU A 99 -0.64 21.62 -9.06
CA LEU A 99 -0.55 22.66 -8.03
C LEU A 99 0.58 22.39 -7.03
N MET A 100 0.77 21.13 -6.62
CA MET A 100 1.88 20.73 -5.76
C MET A 100 3.24 20.94 -6.44
N LEU A 101 3.35 20.59 -7.72
CA LEU A 101 4.54 20.81 -8.54
C LEU A 101 4.88 22.30 -8.62
N PHE A 102 3.89 23.15 -8.89
CA PHE A 102 4.04 24.59 -8.94
C PHE A 102 4.48 25.17 -7.58
N ALA A 103 3.83 24.75 -6.48
CA ALA A 103 4.19 25.19 -5.14
C ALA A 103 5.60 24.74 -4.74
N GLY A 104 5.97 23.49 -5.06
CA GLY A 104 7.30 22.94 -4.82
C GLY A 104 8.39 23.67 -5.61
N ALA A 105 8.16 23.92 -6.90
CA ALA A 105 9.08 24.66 -7.76
C ALA A 105 9.24 26.13 -7.31
N SER A 106 8.15 26.79 -6.95
CA SER A 106 8.16 28.17 -6.45
C SER A 106 8.89 28.30 -5.10
N ALA A 107 8.76 27.31 -4.23
CA ALA A 107 9.50 27.27 -2.98
C ALA A 107 10.98 26.94 -3.21
N ALA A 108 11.29 26.01 -4.11
CA ALA A 108 12.66 25.67 -4.47
C ALA A 108 13.43 26.84 -5.10
N SER A 109 12.79 27.66 -5.93
CA SER A 109 13.43 28.86 -6.51
C SER A 109 13.74 29.95 -5.49
N LYS A 110 13.06 29.94 -4.34
CA LYS A 110 13.29 30.88 -3.23
C LYS A 110 14.31 30.37 -2.21
N VAL A 111 14.72 29.10 -2.30
CA VAL A 111 15.71 28.48 -1.42
C VAL A 111 17.00 28.27 -2.21
N PRO A 112 18.08 29.01 -1.93
CA PRO A 112 19.32 28.80 -2.66
C PRO A 112 19.87 27.39 -2.38
N THR A 113 20.22 26.68 -3.45
CA THR A 113 20.80 25.33 -3.40
C THR A 113 22.32 25.44 -3.32
N THR A 114 22.86 25.86 -2.18
CA THR A 114 24.31 25.76 -1.98
C THR A 114 24.70 24.32 -1.69
N SER A 115 25.60 23.78 -2.51
CA SER A 115 26.19 22.44 -2.39
C SER A 115 26.94 22.21 -1.07
N SER A 116 27.19 23.26 -0.28
CA SER A 116 27.90 23.20 1.01
C SER A 116 26.98 22.99 2.22
N THR A 117 25.66 23.19 2.08
CA THR A 117 24.73 22.91 3.17
C THR A 117 24.18 21.51 3.02
N ALA A 118 24.58 20.59 3.92
CA ALA A 118 24.19 19.18 3.92
C ALA A 118 22.67 18.92 4.05
N ILE A 119 21.83 19.96 4.00
CA ILE A 119 20.41 19.94 4.31
C ILE A 119 19.61 20.34 3.07
N GLN A 120 19.26 19.34 2.26
CA GLN A 120 18.31 19.54 1.17
C GLN A 120 16.91 19.87 1.73
N PRO A 121 16.28 20.98 1.32
CA PRO A 121 14.92 21.29 1.71
C PRO A 121 13.94 20.24 1.15
N PRO A 122 12.80 19.98 1.82
CA PRO A 122 11.85 18.94 1.40
C PRO A 122 11.20 19.18 0.03
N PHE A 123 11.35 20.38 -0.53
CA PHE A 123 10.73 20.80 -1.78
C PHE A 123 11.17 20.00 -3.00
N SER A 124 12.43 19.53 -3.06
CA SER A 124 12.90 18.67 -4.16
C SER A 124 12.16 17.32 -4.17
N ALA A 125 11.91 16.75 -2.99
CA ALA A 125 11.17 15.51 -2.85
C ALA A 125 9.67 15.71 -3.14
N VAL A 126 9.10 16.86 -2.77
CA VAL A 126 7.72 17.24 -3.17
C VAL A 126 7.60 17.32 -4.69
N ILE A 127 8.56 17.93 -5.41
CA ILE A 127 8.55 17.99 -6.87
C ILE A 127 8.59 16.57 -7.47
N ALA A 128 9.50 15.70 -6.99
CA ALA A 128 9.63 14.34 -7.48
C ALA A 128 8.33 13.53 -7.29
N VAL A 129 7.74 13.55 -6.08
CA VAL A 129 6.51 12.81 -5.78
C VAL A 129 5.31 13.40 -6.53
N SER A 130 5.25 14.71 -6.73
CA SER A 130 4.18 15.35 -7.52
C SER A 130 4.24 14.92 -8.99
N SER A 131 5.44 14.86 -9.58
CA SER A 131 5.66 14.37 -10.94
C SER A 131 5.23 12.91 -11.11
N ILE A 132 5.59 12.05 -10.15
CA ILE A 132 5.19 10.64 -10.16
C ILE A 132 3.66 10.51 -9.98
N THR A 133 3.04 11.33 -9.11
CA THR A 133 1.59 11.30 -8.90
C THR A 133 0.84 11.72 -10.16
N LEU A 134 1.36 12.72 -10.87
CA LEU A 134 0.81 13.19 -12.14
C LEU A 134 0.85 12.07 -13.20
N LEU A 135 2.01 11.44 -13.40
CA LEU A 135 2.16 10.29 -14.31
C LEU A 135 1.24 9.12 -13.92
N ASN A 136 1.16 8.82 -12.62
CA ASN A 136 0.29 7.75 -12.13
C ASN A 136 -1.20 8.04 -12.35
N SER A 137 -1.62 9.29 -12.22
CA SER A 137 -3.00 9.70 -12.46
C SER A 137 -3.40 9.54 -13.94
N PHE A 138 -2.46 9.73 -14.88
CA PHE A 138 -2.68 9.39 -16.29
C PHE A 138 -2.89 7.88 -16.48
N PHE A 139 -2.07 7.04 -15.84
CA PHE A 139 -2.31 5.58 -15.88
C PHE A 139 -3.67 5.20 -15.28
N GLY A 140 -4.12 5.89 -14.24
CA GLY A 140 -5.45 5.72 -13.65
C GLY A 140 -6.58 6.08 -14.59
N LEU A 141 -6.48 7.23 -15.30
CA LEU A 141 -7.44 7.63 -16.34
C LEU A 141 -7.47 6.62 -17.48
N SER A 142 -6.31 6.23 -18.02
CA SER A 142 -6.22 5.21 -19.07
C SER A 142 -6.81 3.88 -18.61
N GLY A 143 -6.53 3.46 -17.37
CA GLY A 143 -7.11 2.25 -16.78
C GLY A 143 -8.63 2.30 -16.65
N ALA A 144 -9.18 3.44 -16.22
CA ALA A 144 -10.61 3.66 -16.10
C ALA A 144 -11.32 3.65 -17.47
N CYS A 145 -10.70 4.25 -18.50
CA CYS A 145 -11.23 4.28 -19.87
C CYS A 145 -11.12 2.93 -20.58
N CYS A 146 -10.00 2.21 -20.39
CA CYS A 146 -9.72 0.94 -21.08
C CYS A 146 -10.33 -0.29 -20.38
N ALA A 147 -10.94 -0.13 -19.21
CA ALA A 147 -11.74 -1.17 -18.56
C ALA A 147 -13.07 -1.35 -19.33
N ILE A 148 -13.02 -1.81 -20.58
CA ILE A 148 -14.21 -2.11 -21.38
C ILE A 148 -14.92 -3.31 -20.72
N SER A 149 -16.17 -3.10 -20.31
CA SER A 149 -17.08 -4.18 -19.93
C SER A 149 -17.46 -4.91 -21.22
N ARG A 150 -16.73 -5.95 -21.59
CA ARG A 150 -17.21 -6.88 -22.61
C ARG A 150 -18.14 -7.85 -21.89
N ASP A 151 -19.44 -7.53 -21.90
CA ASP A 151 -20.48 -8.42 -21.41
C ASP A 151 -20.41 -9.75 -22.19
N GLY A 152 -20.43 -10.88 -21.46
CA GLY A 152 -20.58 -12.23 -22.04
C GLY A 152 -19.41 -13.18 -21.80
N ASP A 153 -18.17 -12.69 -21.86
CA ASP A 153 -16.99 -13.55 -21.70
C ASP A 153 -16.17 -13.10 -20.50
N TRP A 154 -15.77 -14.04 -19.63
CA TRP A 154 -14.98 -13.76 -18.42
C TRP A 154 -13.54 -13.28 -18.74
N ARG A 155 -13.28 -12.99 -20.02
CA ARG A 155 -12.07 -12.43 -20.59
C ARG A 155 -12.21 -10.91 -20.69
N VAL A 156 -12.33 -10.25 -19.54
CA VAL A 156 -11.89 -8.84 -19.43
C VAL A 156 -10.44 -8.81 -19.93
N SER A 157 -10.16 -7.99 -20.94
CA SER A 157 -8.85 -7.93 -21.61
C SER A 157 -7.72 -8.02 -20.60
N CYS A 158 -6.90 -9.07 -20.71
CA CYS A 158 -5.81 -9.39 -19.79
C CYS A 158 -4.88 -8.19 -19.52
N CYS A 159 -4.80 -7.24 -20.47
CA CYS A 159 -4.00 -6.03 -20.38
C CYS A 159 -4.61 -4.94 -19.48
N SER A 160 -5.94 -4.75 -19.49
CA SER A 160 -6.60 -3.69 -18.70
C SER A 160 -6.53 -3.95 -17.19
N ASN A 161 -6.78 -5.19 -16.75
CA ASN A 161 -6.65 -5.56 -15.34
C ASN A 161 -5.19 -5.52 -14.84
N ARG A 162 -4.21 -5.77 -15.71
CA ARG A 162 -2.79 -5.62 -15.36
C ARG A 162 -2.41 -4.14 -15.19
N LEU A 163 -2.87 -3.27 -16.09
CA LEU A 163 -2.65 -1.83 -15.99
C LEU A 163 -3.32 -1.23 -14.73
N LEU A 164 -4.57 -1.61 -14.45
CA LEU A 164 -5.31 -1.16 -13.27
C LEU A 164 -4.70 -1.69 -11.96
N MET A 165 -4.13 -2.90 -11.98
CA MET A 165 -3.38 -3.44 -10.85
C MET A 165 -2.04 -2.71 -10.66
N ALA A 166 -1.32 -2.41 -11.74
CA ALA A 166 -0.09 -1.62 -11.68
C ALA A 166 -0.36 -0.23 -11.11
N TYR A 167 -1.40 0.45 -11.62
CA TYR A 167 -1.90 1.71 -11.07
C TYR A 167 -2.23 1.58 -9.57
N TYR A 168 -3.02 0.57 -9.18
CA TYR A 168 -3.37 0.34 -7.77
C TYR A 168 -2.13 0.20 -6.87
N VAL A 169 -1.13 -0.56 -7.29
CA VAL A 169 0.13 -0.72 -6.53
C VAL A 169 0.87 0.60 -6.42
N ILE A 170 1.04 1.32 -7.53
CA ILE A 170 1.73 2.61 -7.54
C ILE A 170 1.00 3.57 -6.60
N VAL A 171 -0.34 3.64 -6.65
CA VAL A 171 -1.15 4.46 -5.73
C VAL A 171 -0.87 4.11 -4.27
N LEU A 172 -0.81 2.82 -3.91
CA LEU A 172 -0.52 2.40 -2.53
C LEU A 172 0.90 2.83 -2.08
N LEU A 173 1.90 2.64 -2.93
CA LEU A 173 3.28 3.08 -2.64
C LEU A 173 3.35 4.61 -2.52
N MET A 174 2.64 5.32 -3.40
CA MET A 174 2.57 6.78 -3.37
C MET A 174 1.91 7.32 -2.11
N CYS A 175 0.88 6.65 -1.57
CA CYS A 175 0.31 7.03 -0.27
C CYS A 175 1.38 7.01 0.84
N SER A 176 2.28 6.03 0.84
CA SER A 176 3.37 5.97 1.83
C SER A 176 4.40 7.09 1.66
N GLY A 177 4.75 7.42 0.41
CA GLY A 177 5.63 8.56 0.11
C GLY A 177 4.98 9.91 0.47
N LEU A 178 3.70 10.09 0.18
CA LEU A 178 2.94 11.31 0.50
C LEU A 178 2.79 11.48 2.02
N PHE A 179 2.56 10.39 2.76
CA PHE A 179 2.54 10.43 4.23
C PHE A 179 3.90 10.84 4.81
N TYR A 180 4.99 10.27 4.30
CA TYR A 180 6.35 10.64 4.67
C TYR A 180 6.63 12.14 4.43
N LEU A 181 6.30 12.62 3.23
CA LEU A 181 6.49 14.03 2.86
C LEU A 181 5.62 14.98 3.67
N MET A 182 4.35 14.62 3.92
CA MET A 182 3.44 15.41 4.75
C MET A 182 4.05 15.66 6.13
N LEU A 183 4.54 14.60 6.80
CA LEU A 183 5.17 14.72 8.11
C LEU A 183 6.44 15.57 8.05
N LEU A 184 7.31 15.36 7.06
CA LEU A 184 8.51 16.19 6.89
C LEU A 184 8.16 17.67 6.64
N CYS A 185 7.16 17.95 5.81
CA CYS A 185 6.74 19.32 5.50
C CYS A 185 6.21 20.04 6.74
N PHE A 186 5.36 19.41 7.55
CA PHE A 186 4.84 20.04 8.77
C PHE A 186 5.91 20.19 9.84
N LEU A 187 6.81 19.22 10.00
CA LEU A 187 7.90 19.32 10.97
C LEU A 187 8.94 20.38 10.54
N PHE A 188 9.21 20.49 9.24
CA PHE A 188 10.05 21.55 8.70
C PHE A 188 9.40 22.92 8.86
N ALA A 189 8.10 23.06 8.59
CA ALA A 189 7.38 24.31 8.80
C ALA A 189 7.44 24.78 10.27
N ALA A 190 7.34 23.86 11.22
CA ALA A 190 7.44 24.16 12.66
C ALA A 190 8.84 24.62 13.11
N LYS A 191 9.89 24.26 12.35
CA LYS A 191 11.30 24.57 12.65
C LYS A 191 11.96 25.50 11.64
N ALA A 192 11.18 26.11 10.75
CA ALA A 192 11.69 26.98 9.70
C ALA A 192 12.41 28.21 10.28
N ALA A 193 11.95 28.77 11.39
CA ALA A 193 12.58 29.91 12.08
C ALA A 193 14.02 29.60 12.49
N ASP A 194 14.19 28.54 13.30
CA ASP A 194 15.49 28.10 13.81
C ASP A 194 16.46 27.76 12.67
N PHE A 195 15.93 27.21 11.56
CA PHE A 195 16.69 26.90 10.36
C PHE A 195 17.19 28.14 9.63
N ILE A 196 16.29 29.08 9.37
CA ILE A 196 16.62 30.29 8.62
C ILE A 196 17.58 31.14 9.44
N GLU A 197 17.38 31.24 10.76
CA GLU A 197 18.28 31.96 11.65
C GLU A 197 19.71 31.37 11.64
N ALA A 198 19.85 30.05 11.72
CA ALA A 198 21.17 29.40 11.78
C ALA A 198 21.96 29.46 10.46
N TYR A 199 21.28 29.60 9.32
CA TYR A 199 21.91 29.65 7.99
C TYR A 199 21.76 31.01 7.30
N TRP A 200 21.25 32.04 8.01
CA TRP A 200 20.95 33.33 7.42
C TRP A 200 22.16 33.99 6.79
N VAL A 201 23.33 33.93 7.43
CA VAL A 201 24.57 34.52 6.92
C VAL A 201 24.89 33.95 5.53
N SER A 202 24.93 32.62 5.41
CA SER A 202 25.15 31.94 4.14
C SER A 202 24.04 32.17 3.13
N TRP A 203 22.79 32.34 3.56
CA TRP A 203 21.66 32.65 2.66
C TRP A 203 21.69 34.09 2.14
N SER A 204 22.04 35.05 2.99
CA SER A 204 22.06 36.47 2.68
C SER A 204 23.08 36.82 1.59
N GLU A 205 24.17 36.05 1.48
CA GLU A 205 25.17 36.18 0.43
C GLU A 205 24.64 35.82 -0.97
N LEU A 206 23.57 35.02 -1.07
CA LEU A 206 22.96 34.62 -2.35
C LEU A 206 21.88 35.58 -2.84
N PHE A 207 21.44 36.51 -2.00
CA PHE A 207 20.47 37.52 -2.39
C PHE A 207 21.20 38.84 -2.67
N PRO A 208 21.02 39.45 -3.85
CA PRO A 208 21.54 40.80 -4.08
C PRO A 208 20.96 41.75 -3.03
N GLN A 209 21.82 42.57 -2.42
CA GLN A 209 21.51 43.39 -1.26
C GLN A 209 20.15 44.12 -1.42
N GLY A 210 19.19 43.80 -0.54
CA GLY A 210 17.94 44.54 -0.39
C GLY A 210 16.66 43.91 -0.94
N GLN A 211 16.68 42.72 -1.57
CA GLN A 211 15.45 42.17 -2.17
C GLN A 211 14.50 41.42 -1.22
N LEU A 212 14.98 40.81 -0.13
CA LEU A 212 14.15 39.99 0.77
C LEU A 212 14.61 40.14 2.22
N SER A 213 13.70 40.52 3.12
CA SER A 213 14.01 40.55 4.56
C SER A 213 13.96 39.14 5.18
N GLN A 214 14.71 38.91 6.26
CA GLN A 214 14.72 37.62 6.97
C GLN A 214 13.31 37.19 7.42
N GLU A 215 12.50 38.14 7.88
CA GLU A 215 11.11 37.88 8.28
C GLU A 215 10.22 37.47 7.10
N GLN A 216 10.42 38.07 5.92
CA GLN A 216 9.68 37.70 4.72
C GLN A 216 10.05 36.29 4.26
N VAL A 217 11.34 35.94 4.26
CA VAL A 217 11.82 34.60 3.92
C VAL A 217 11.28 33.56 4.90
N HIS A 218 11.29 33.86 6.20
CA HIS A 218 10.71 32.98 7.21
C HIS A 218 9.21 32.75 7.01
N ARG A 219 8.45 33.82 6.82
CA ARG A 219 6.99 33.74 6.56
C ARG A 219 6.70 32.93 5.30
N ASP A 220 7.44 33.17 4.22
CA ASP A 220 7.23 32.49 2.95
C ASP A 220 7.57 31.00 3.05
N VAL A 221 8.75 30.63 3.54
CA VAL A 221 9.18 29.24 3.65
C VAL A 221 8.22 28.43 4.54
N GLY A 222 7.82 28.99 5.69
CA GLY A 222 6.84 28.35 6.57
C GLY A 222 5.48 28.17 5.91
N LYS A 223 4.98 29.18 5.18
CA LYS A 223 3.72 29.12 4.46
C LYS A 223 3.74 28.06 3.35
N TYR A 224 4.79 28.02 2.52
CA TYR A 224 4.90 27.05 1.44
C TYR A 224 5.11 25.63 1.96
N ALA A 225 5.85 25.43 3.04
CA ALA A 225 6.00 24.12 3.67
C ALA A 225 4.66 23.59 4.21
N ASN A 226 3.88 24.41 4.90
CA ASN A 226 2.55 24.05 5.39
C ASN A 226 1.56 23.76 4.24
N LEU A 227 1.61 24.56 3.17
CA LEU A 227 0.80 24.34 1.97
C LEU A 227 1.16 23.00 1.31
N ALA A 228 2.45 22.73 1.12
CA ALA A 228 2.92 21.48 0.54
C ALA A 228 2.52 20.27 1.39
N GLY A 229 2.66 20.34 2.72
CA GLY A 229 2.22 19.28 3.63
C GLY A 229 0.71 19.02 3.55
N SER A 230 -0.09 20.09 3.52
CA SER A 230 -1.55 19.99 3.38
C SER A 230 -1.97 19.38 2.05
N LEU A 231 -1.30 19.76 0.95
CA LEU A 231 -1.55 19.18 -0.36
C LEU A 231 -1.13 17.70 -0.42
N CYS A 232 -0.02 17.31 0.23
CA CYS A 232 0.36 15.89 0.35
C CYS A 232 -0.72 15.07 1.05
N LEU A 233 -1.28 15.58 2.14
CA LEU A 233 -2.39 14.95 2.87
C LEU A 233 -3.64 14.81 1.99
N PHE A 234 -4.04 15.88 1.31
CA PHE A 234 -5.21 15.87 0.43
C PHE A 234 -5.05 14.85 -0.71
N THR A 235 -3.90 14.87 -1.38
CA THR A 235 -3.56 13.92 -2.46
C THR A 235 -3.52 12.48 -1.95
N MET A 236 -3.02 12.24 -0.73
CA MET A 236 -3.04 10.91 -0.10
C MET A 236 -4.47 10.41 0.10
N LEU A 237 -5.38 11.25 0.61
CA LEU A 237 -6.79 10.88 0.81
C LEU A 237 -7.48 10.54 -0.50
N ILE A 238 -7.22 11.33 -1.54
CA ILE A 238 -7.73 11.07 -2.89
C ILE A 238 -7.19 9.74 -3.42
N ASN A 239 -5.90 9.48 -3.26
CA ASN A 239 -5.26 8.23 -3.68
C ASN A 239 -5.80 7.00 -2.94
N ILE A 240 -6.11 7.10 -1.64
CA ILE A 240 -6.78 6.03 -0.90
C ILE A 240 -8.15 5.73 -1.50
N LEU A 241 -8.92 6.76 -1.84
CA LEU A 241 -10.23 6.59 -2.49
C LEU A 241 -10.08 5.96 -3.88
N SER A 242 -9.10 6.38 -4.68
CA SER A 242 -8.76 5.77 -5.97
C SER A 242 -8.41 4.29 -5.84
N ALA A 243 -7.60 3.93 -4.85
CA ALA A 243 -7.24 2.54 -4.60
C ALA A 243 -8.49 1.72 -4.23
N HIS A 244 -9.36 2.26 -3.38
CA HIS A 244 -10.61 1.61 -2.99
C HIS A 244 -11.53 1.35 -4.20
N LEU A 245 -11.74 2.36 -5.06
CA LEU A 245 -12.57 2.24 -6.26
C LEU A 245 -11.96 1.27 -7.28
N SER A 246 -10.64 1.29 -7.45
CA SER A 246 -9.93 0.33 -8.31
C SER A 246 -10.09 -1.10 -7.80
N ALA A 247 -10.08 -1.30 -6.47
CA ALA A 247 -10.34 -2.59 -5.86
C ALA A 247 -11.78 -3.09 -6.09
N ILE A 248 -12.77 -2.19 -6.12
CA ILE A 248 -14.16 -2.53 -6.48
C ILE A 248 -14.23 -3.00 -7.94
N VAL A 249 -13.60 -2.25 -8.86
CA VAL A 249 -13.62 -2.56 -10.30
C VAL A 249 -12.96 -3.91 -10.60
N MET A 250 -11.83 -4.22 -9.97
CA MET A 250 -11.11 -5.50 -10.14
C MET A 250 -11.70 -6.65 -9.31
N GLY A 251 -12.45 -6.34 -8.25
CA GLY A 251 -12.94 -7.28 -7.25
C GLY A 251 -11.95 -7.51 -6.10
N TYR A 252 -12.42 -7.26 -4.86
CA TYR A 252 -11.58 -7.28 -3.65
C TYR A 252 -10.74 -8.54 -3.47
N ARG A 253 -11.26 -9.74 -3.74
CA ARG A 253 -10.51 -10.98 -3.55
C ARG A 253 -9.26 -11.04 -4.43
N TYR A 254 -9.39 -10.65 -5.70
CA TYR A 254 -8.27 -10.62 -6.64
C TYR A 254 -7.26 -9.55 -6.22
N THR A 255 -7.75 -8.34 -5.96
CA THR A 255 -6.92 -7.18 -5.59
C THR A 255 -6.14 -7.45 -4.31
N THR A 256 -6.78 -7.92 -3.23
CA THR A 256 -6.12 -8.19 -1.94
C THR A 256 -5.06 -9.29 -2.06
N ARG A 257 -5.33 -10.37 -2.82
CA ARG A 257 -4.32 -11.42 -3.00
C ARG A 257 -3.10 -10.90 -3.77
N LYS A 258 -3.33 -10.20 -4.88
CA LYS A 258 -2.24 -9.67 -5.71
C LYS A 258 -1.48 -8.55 -5.00
N SER A 259 -2.16 -7.70 -4.23
CA SER A 259 -1.52 -6.62 -3.48
C SER A 259 -0.58 -7.17 -2.41
N ILE A 260 -0.98 -8.19 -1.64
CA ILE A 260 -0.12 -8.83 -0.64
C ILE A 260 1.13 -9.41 -1.31
N MET A 261 0.99 -10.11 -2.44
CA MET A 261 2.15 -10.64 -3.17
C MET A 261 3.10 -9.52 -3.61
N ILE A 262 2.57 -8.42 -4.16
CA ILE A 262 3.40 -7.33 -4.67
C ILE A 262 4.04 -6.53 -3.54
N ILE A 263 3.31 -6.23 -2.46
CA ILE A 263 3.84 -5.53 -1.28
C ILE A 263 4.97 -6.34 -0.64
N ASN A 264 4.79 -7.65 -0.51
CA ASN A 264 5.85 -8.53 -0.03
C ASN A 264 7.05 -8.57 -0.99
N LEU A 265 6.84 -8.60 -2.31
CA LEU A 265 7.94 -8.50 -3.28
C LEU A 265 8.72 -7.17 -3.15
N VAL A 266 8.01 -6.05 -2.98
CA VAL A 266 8.62 -4.75 -2.71
C VAL A 266 9.38 -4.78 -1.38
N GLY A 267 8.79 -5.35 -0.33
CA GLY A 267 9.44 -5.55 0.96
C GLY A 267 10.73 -6.35 0.87
N PHE A 268 10.75 -7.42 0.07
CA PHE A 268 11.95 -8.20 -0.22
C PHE A 268 13.06 -7.34 -0.85
N VAL A 269 12.73 -6.55 -1.88
CA VAL A 269 13.69 -5.65 -2.54
C VAL A 269 14.20 -4.59 -1.57
N VAL A 270 13.32 -3.99 -0.77
CA VAL A 270 13.70 -3.00 0.25
C VAL A 270 14.64 -3.63 1.28
N GLY A 271 14.33 -4.83 1.77
CA GLY A 271 15.20 -5.55 2.70
C GLY A 271 16.58 -5.85 2.11
N LEU A 272 16.65 -6.24 0.83
CA LEU A 272 17.94 -6.42 0.14
C LEU A 272 18.74 -5.12 0.06
N VAL A 273 18.09 -4.00 -0.28
CA VAL A 273 18.74 -2.69 -0.30
C VAL A 273 19.26 -2.33 1.09
N MET A 274 18.49 -2.57 2.16
CA MET A 274 18.95 -2.32 3.54
C MET A 274 20.18 -3.14 3.91
N ILE A 275 20.23 -4.41 3.50
CA ILE A 275 21.40 -5.26 3.69
C ILE A 275 22.61 -4.68 2.94
N ILE A 276 22.45 -4.30 1.67
CA ILE A 276 23.53 -3.67 0.89
C ILE A 276 24.03 -2.39 1.58
N LEU A 277 23.12 -1.53 2.02
CA LEU A 277 23.45 -0.30 2.75
C LEU A 277 24.22 -0.58 4.06
N ALA A 278 23.89 -1.66 4.78
CA ALA A 278 24.62 -2.07 5.98
C ALA A 278 26.07 -2.48 5.69
N PHE A 279 26.36 -2.98 4.48
CA PHE A 279 27.71 -3.38 4.06
C PHE A 279 28.52 -2.25 3.42
N LEU A 280 27.91 -1.11 3.10
CA LEU A 280 28.62 0.01 2.48
C LEU A 280 29.65 0.64 3.46
N PRO A 281 30.86 0.99 2.98
CA PRO A 281 31.91 1.61 3.80
C PRO A 281 31.45 2.90 4.49
N ALA A 282 30.72 3.75 3.78
CA ALA A 282 30.18 4.99 4.33
C ALA A 282 29.29 4.78 5.57
N THR A 283 28.55 3.68 5.64
CA THR A 283 27.70 3.35 6.79
C THR A 283 28.52 2.81 7.96
N ARG A 284 29.64 2.13 7.66
CA ARG A 284 30.60 1.64 8.66
C ARG A 284 31.43 2.78 9.26
N ASP A 285 31.77 3.79 8.46
CA ASP A 285 32.57 4.94 8.88
C ASP A 285 31.77 5.99 9.67
N VAL A 286 30.45 6.06 9.44
CA VAL A 286 29.51 6.91 10.20
C VAL A 286 29.14 6.28 11.56
N GLY A 287 29.37 4.98 11.73
CA GLY A 287 29.25 4.32 13.03
C GLY A 287 30.20 4.96 14.04
N VAL A 288 29.64 5.50 15.12
CA VAL A 288 30.39 5.72 16.37
C VAL A 288 31.21 4.46 16.66
N GLN A 289 32.40 4.56 17.25
CA GLN A 289 33.37 3.48 17.53
C GLN A 289 32.83 2.11 18.05
N LYS A 290 31.54 2.01 18.36
CA LYS A 290 30.79 0.77 18.54
C LYS A 290 29.94 0.50 17.28
N GLY A 291 30.36 -0.46 16.44
CA GLY A 291 29.78 -0.80 15.13
C GLY A 291 28.36 -1.40 15.12
N TRP A 292 27.48 -1.05 16.06
CA TRP A 292 26.15 -1.64 16.20
C TRP A 292 25.14 -1.16 15.13
N LEU A 293 25.33 0.04 14.56
CA LEU A 293 24.36 0.63 13.62
C LEU A 293 24.28 -0.15 12.29
N PRO A 294 25.40 -0.51 11.62
CA PRO A 294 25.35 -1.39 10.46
C PRO A 294 24.74 -2.76 10.77
N GLU A 295 25.08 -3.36 11.91
CA GLU A 295 24.53 -4.65 12.34
C GLU A 295 23.01 -4.57 12.56
N LEU A 296 22.53 -3.48 13.17
CA LEU A 296 21.11 -3.23 13.36
C LEU A 296 20.37 -3.04 12.03
N ILE A 297 20.90 -2.22 11.11
CA ILE A 297 20.29 -2.04 9.78
C ILE A 297 20.25 -3.37 9.01
N GLY A 298 21.35 -4.14 9.05
CA GLY A 298 21.44 -5.45 8.40
C GLY A 298 20.44 -6.45 8.97
N SER A 299 20.33 -6.55 10.30
CA SER A 299 19.37 -7.44 10.96
C SER A 299 17.91 -7.08 10.66
N ILE A 300 17.55 -5.78 10.63
CA ILE A 300 16.24 -5.33 10.20
C ILE A 300 15.99 -5.74 8.74
N GLY A 301 16.97 -5.55 7.86
CA GLY A 301 16.88 -5.95 6.45
C GLY A 301 16.61 -7.45 6.27
N VAL A 302 17.32 -8.31 7.01
CA VAL A 302 17.10 -9.77 7.01
C VAL A 302 15.70 -10.12 7.51
N MET A 303 15.24 -9.48 8.58
CA MET A 303 13.91 -9.72 9.14
C MET A 303 12.80 -9.34 8.15
N VAL A 304 12.94 -8.19 7.46
CA VAL A 304 11.99 -7.75 6.42
C VAL A 304 11.94 -8.73 5.25
N ILE A 305 13.09 -9.25 4.81
CA ILE A 305 13.17 -10.30 3.77
C ILE A 305 12.42 -11.56 4.22
N PHE A 306 12.60 -11.99 5.46
CA PHE A 306 11.94 -13.18 5.99
C PHE A 306 10.41 -13.02 5.97
N PHE A 307 9.88 -11.90 6.46
CA PHE A 307 8.43 -11.64 6.41
C PHE A 307 7.91 -11.51 4.98
N ALA A 308 8.67 -10.88 4.10
CA ALA A 308 8.32 -10.79 2.69
C ALA A 308 8.18 -12.17 2.04
N ILE A 309 9.17 -13.06 2.22
CA ILE A 309 9.12 -14.43 1.66
C ILE A 309 7.95 -15.20 2.26
N PHE A 310 7.79 -15.13 3.57
CA PHE A 310 6.73 -15.83 4.31
C PHE A 310 5.33 -15.37 3.87
N GLY A 311 5.09 -14.06 3.84
CA GLY A 311 3.83 -13.46 3.39
C GLY A 311 3.53 -13.72 1.92
N PHE A 312 4.55 -13.66 1.04
CA PHE A 312 4.40 -13.98 -0.37
C PHE A 312 3.96 -15.43 -0.58
N THR A 313 4.65 -16.37 0.09
CA THR A 313 4.40 -17.81 0.01
C THR A 313 2.99 -18.13 0.54
N ALA A 314 2.62 -17.57 1.70
CA ALA A 314 1.30 -17.74 2.29
C ALA A 314 0.17 -17.24 1.36
N ALA A 315 0.37 -16.10 0.68
CA ALA A 315 -0.59 -15.56 -0.28
C ALA A 315 -0.63 -16.34 -1.60
N TYR A 316 0.50 -16.88 -2.04
CA TYR A 316 0.61 -17.69 -3.25
C TYR A 316 -0.15 -19.02 -3.08
N TYR A 317 0.15 -19.78 -2.03
CA TYR A 317 -0.48 -21.08 -1.76
C TYR A 317 -1.85 -20.96 -1.06
N THR A 318 -2.29 -19.75 -0.72
CA THR A 318 -3.58 -19.49 -0.03
C THR A 318 -3.70 -20.19 1.33
N TRP A 319 -2.58 -20.27 2.05
CA TRP A 319 -2.51 -20.88 3.37
C TRP A 319 -3.03 -19.92 4.44
N ALA A 320 -4.29 -20.12 4.82
CA ALA A 320 -5.00 -19.23 5.73
C ALA A 320 -4.27 -19.05 7.09
N ALA A 321 -3.82 -20.13 7.73
CA ALA A 321 -3.11 -20.04 9.02
C ALA A 321 -1.83 -19.19 8.93
N PHE A 322 -1.04 -19.37 7.86
CA PHE A 322 0.20 -18.61 7.64
C PHE A 322 -0.07 -17.13 7.38
N LEU A 323 -1.15 -16.77 6.69
CA LEU A 323 -1.57 -15.38 6.51
C LEU A 323 -1.97 -14.70 7.83
N LEU A 324 -2.61 -15.44 8.74
CA LEU A 324 -2.92 -14.94 10.08
C LEU A 324 -1.64 -14.67 10.88
N ILE A 325 -0.70 -15.61 10.90
CA ILE A 325 0.59 -15.48 11.58
C ILE A 325 1.37 -14.28 11.02
N ASN A 326 1.49 -14.18 9.70
CA ASN A 326 2.19 -13.05 9.06
C ASN A 326 1.56 -11.72 9.46
N GLY A 327 0.23 -11.62 9.38
CA GLY A 327 -0.47 -10.37 9.71
C GLY A 327 -0.31 -9.96 11.18
N VAL A 328 -0.30 -10.92 12.12
CA VAL A 328 -0.08 -10.62 13.55
C VAL A 328 1.35 -10.19 13.81
N LEU A 329 2.34 -10.88 13.23
CA LEU A 329 3.75 -10.52 13.38
C LEU A 329 4.04 -9.12 12.82
N GLU A 330 3.53 -8.81 11.62
CA GLU A 330 3.70 -7.48 11.02
C GLU A 330 3.10 -6.37 11.88
N LEU A 331 1.92 -6.58 12.46
CA LEU A 331 1.29 -5.60 13.37
C LEU A 331 2.08 -5.46 14.68
N PHE A 332 2.65 -6.54 15.20
CA PHE A 332 3.50 -6.50 16.38
C PHE A 332 4.78 -5.68 16.11
N PHE A 333 5.47 -5.93 15.00
CA PHE A 333 6.65 -5.15 14.61
C PHE A 333 6.30 -3.70 14.27
N ALA A 334 5.13 -3.45 13.69
CA ALA A 334 4.63 -2.09 13.48
C ALA A 334 4.45 -1.35 14.82
N ALA A 335 3.92 -2.00 15.86
CA ALA A 335 3.78 -1.38 17.18
C ALA A 335 5.14 -1.06 17.82
N LEU A 336 6.14 -1.94 17.66
CA LEU A 336 7.51 -1.68 18.12
C LEU A 336 8.15 -0.49 17.39
N LEU A 337 8.07 -0.46 16.06
CA LEU A 337 8.60 0.65 15.26
C LEU A 337 7.87 1.98 15.55
N LEU A 338 6.57 1.94 15.82
CA LEU A 338 5.81 3.11 16.23
C LEU A 338 6.30 3.64 17.58
N SER A 339 6.57 2.76 18.54
CA SER A 339 7.14 3.15 19.83
C SER A 339 8.51 3.82 19.66
N MET A 340 9.37 3.26 18.80
CA MET A 340 10.66 3.87 18.46
C MET A 340 10.51 5.22 17.75
N ALA A 341 9.54 5.36 16.83
CA ALA A 341 9.24 6.62 16.16
C ALA A 341 8.83 7.71 17.17
N ILE A 342 7.97 7.36 18.14
CA ILE A 342 7.55 8.26 19.21
C ILE A 342 8.76 8.73 20.03
N VAL A 343 9.63 7.81 20.44
CA VAL A 343 10.87 8.14 21.16
C VAL A 343 11.74 9.10 20.33
N CYS A 344 11.93 8.83 19.03
CA CYS A 344 12.70 9.70 18.14
C CYS A 344 12.12 11.12 18.06
N PHE A 345 10.80 11.27 18.03
CA PHE A 345 10.15 12.59 18.03
C PHE A 345 10.22 13.30 19.39
N ILE A 346 10.23 12.57 20.50
CA ILE A 346 10.43 13.14 21.84
C ILE A 346 11.87 13.64 21.97
N ASP A 347 12.84 12.81 21.58
CA ASP A 347 14.25 13.14 21.66
C ASP A 347 14.66 14.24 20.68
N SER A 348 14.02 14.33 19.50
CA SER A 348 14.26 15.44 18.58
C SER A 348 13.88 16.78 19.20
N LYS A 349 12.76 16.86 19.93
CA LYS A 349 12.37 18.06 20.69
C LYS A 349 13.36 18.39 21.82
N ARG A 350 14.08 17.39 22.33
CA ARG A 350 15.09 17.50 23.38
C ARG A 350 16.53 17.52 22.85
N SER A 351 16.72 17.72 21.54
CA SER A 351 18.02 17.68 20.86
C SER A 351 19.12 18.49 21.53
N GLY A 352 18.83 19.67 22.11
CA GLY A 352 19.80 20.45 22.88
C GLY A 352 20.30 19.75 24.15
N SER A 353 19.43 19.04 24.88
CA SER A 353 19.82 18.26 26.06
C SER A 353 20.56 16.97 25.70
N VAL A 354 20.17 16.31 24.58
CA VAL A 354 20.88 15.15 24.04
C VAL A 354 22.29 15.55 23.58
N LEU A 355 22.41 16.71 22.92
CA LEU A 355 23.68 17.28 22.53
C LEU A 355 24.55 17.60 23.75
N ALA A 356 23.99 18.23 24.80
CA ALA A 356 24.74 18.56 26.01
C ALA A 356 25.34 17.31 26.69
N GLY A 357 24.62 16.18 26.69
CA GLY A 357 25.11 14.91 27.22
C GLY A 357 26.24 14.26 26.40
N GLN A 358 26.40 14.63 25.12
CA GLN A 358 27.39 14.05 24.20
C GLN A 358 28.35 15.09 23.61
N TRP A 359 28.34 16.32 24.13
CA TRP A 359 29.02 17.46 23.53
C TRP A 359 30.53 17.24 23.44
N SER A 360 31.14 16.66 24.48
CA SER A 360 32.57 16.33 24.51
C SER A 360 33.02 15.44 23.36
N PHE A 361 32.18 14.52 22.90
CA PHE A 361 32.47 13.60 21.79
C PHE A 361 32.22 14.24 20.42
N ILE A 362 31.20 15.09 20.32
CA ILE A 362 30.79 15.72 19.04
C ILE A 362 31.70 16.91 18.70
N GLN A 363 32.13 17.65 19.71
CA GLN A 363 33.00 18.82 19.58
C GLN A 363 34.30 18.49 18.83
N GLU A 364 34.90 17.33 19.11
CA GLU A 364 36.16 16.87 18.50
C GLU A 364 36.01 16.59 16.98
N LYS A 365 34.82 16.16 16.54
CA LYS A 365 34.52 15.93 15.11
C LYS A 365 34.04 17.18 14.37
N LEU A 366 33.37 18.12 15.05
CA LEU A 366 32.73 19.27 14.39
C LEU A 366 33.64 20.50 14.25
N ILE A 367 34.56 20.74 15.19
CA ILE A 367 35.40 21.95 15.21
C ILE A 367 36.25 22.10 13.94
N ASN A 368 36.64 21.00 13.31
CA ASN A 368 37.46 21.00 12.09
C ASN A 368 36.65 21.09 10.79
N VAL A 369 35.31 21.01 10.85
CA VAL A 369 34.44 20.86 9.66
C VAL A 369 33.46 22.02 9.51
N CYS A 370 33.22 22.83 10.55
CA CYS A 370 32.23 23.91 10.55
C CYS A 370 32.64 25.08 9.61
N PRO A 371 32.09 25.19 8.38
CA PRO A 371 32.51 26.20 7.41
C PRO A 371 31.95 27.58 7.79
N SER A 372 30.76 27.60 8.41
CA SER A 372 30.07 28.83 8.83
C SER A 372 30.73 29.54 10.02
N CYS A 373 31.61 28.86 10.74
CA CYS A 373 32.29 29.41 11.92
C CYS A 373 33.73 29.86 11.62
N ALA A 374 34.14 29.85 10.34
CA ALA A 374 35.50 30.18 9.92
C ALA A 374 35.85 31.67 10.11
N GLY A 375 34.85 32.56 10.18
CA GLY A 375 35.02 34.01 10.38
C GLY A 375 34.89 34.52 11.81
N GLU A 376 34.52 33.68 12.78
CA GLU A 376 34.37 34.11 14.18
C GLU A 376 35.70 34.08 14.92
N VAL A 377 36.14 35.26 15.38
CA VAL A 377 37.42 35.48 16.06
C VAL A 377 37.38 35.05 17.52
N ASN A 378 36.19 35.02 18.13
CA ASN A 378 36.02 34.73 19.55
C ASN A 378 35.63 33.26 19.77
N GLN A 379 36.39 32.55 20.60
CA GLN A 379 36.28 31.09 20.78
C GLN A 379 34.94 30.66 21.39
N GLU A 380 34.35 31.52 22.23
CA GLU A 380 33.05 31.30 22.88
C GLU A 380 31.88 31.45 21.89
N MET A 381 31.96 32.44 20.98
CA MET A 381 31.00 32.57 19.87
C MET A 381 31.10 31.37 18.92
N LYS A 382 32.34 30.95 18.59
CA LYS A 382 32.59 29.81 17.72
C LYS A 382 31.99 28.51 18.28
N GLN A 383 32.11 28.29 19.59
CA GLN A 383 31.49 27.15 20.27
C GLN A 383 29.96 27.22 20.25
N ASN A 384 29.37 28.39 20.51
CA ASN A 384 27.92 28.57 20.48
C ASN A 384 27.35 28.36 19.07
N CYS A 385 28.03 28.84 18.03
CA CYS A 385 27.66 28.64 16.63
C CYS A 385 27.74 27.15 16.23
N CYS A 386 28.84 26.46 16.57
CA CYS A 386 29.00 25.02 16.33
C CYS A 386 27.95 24.18 17.08
N SER A 387 27.61 24.56 18.32
CA SER A 387 26.59 23.90 19.14
C SER A 387 25.20 24.02 18.52
N LYS A 388 24.82 25.21 18.06
CA LYS A 388 23.53 25.45 17.40
C LYS A 388 23.41 24.61 16.11
N GLN A 389 24.46 24.55 15.29
CA GLN A 389 24.47 23.69 14.10
C GLN A 389 24.41 22.20 14.42
N ALA A 390 25.18 21.72 15.40
CA ALA A 390 25.13 20.32 15.83
C ALA A 390 23.72 19.92 16.31
N SER A 391 23.06 20.80 17.07
CA SER A 391 21.71 20.57 17.58
C SER A 391 20.68 20.42 16.45
N LEU A 392 20.80 21.24 15.38
CA LEU A 392 19.94 21.18 14.21
C LEU A 392 20.16 19.92 13.38
N VAL A 393 21.42 19.46 13.25
CA VAL A 393 21.74 18.20 12.57
C VAL A 393 21.17 17.00 13.34
N ILE A 394 21.32 16.97 14.67
CA ILE A 394 20.74 15.93 15.52
C ILE A 394 19.21 15.95 15.43
N TRP A 395 18.59 17.13 15.55
CA TRP A 395 17.14 17.30 15.40
C TRP A 395 16.66 16.74 14.05
N ARG A 396 17.34 17.09 12.96
CA ARG A 396 16.99 16.62 11.61
C ARG A 396 17.11 15.10 11.52
N ASN A 397 18.21 14.52 11.97
CA ASN A 397 18.45 13.07 11.85
C ASN A 397 17.43 12.27 12.68
N LEU A 398 17.14 12.69 13.91
CA LEU A 398 16.10 12.07 14.73
C LEU A 398 14.70 12.24 14.12
N THR A 399 14.43 13.40 13.53
CA THR A 399 13.16 13.66 12.84
C THR A 399 13.01 12.79 11.60
N VAL A 400 14.03 12.71 10.75
CA VAL A 400 14.03 11.84 9.56
C VAL A 400 13.85 10.38 9.98
N LEU A 401 14.56 9.93 11.02
CA LEU A 401 14.42 8.57 11.54
C LEU A 401 12.98 8.30 12.05
N GLY A 402 12.39 9.23 12.80
CA GLY A 402 11.02 9.12 13.29
C GLY A 402 9.98 9.10 12.16
N VAL A 403 10.16 9.94 11.12
CA VAL A 403 9.29 9.98 9.94
C VAL A 403 9.45 8.69 9.12
N SER A 404 10.67 8.22 8.88
CA SER A 404 10.95 6.96 8.20
C SER A 404 10.32 5.77 8.93
N ALA A 405 10.49 5.69 10.25
CA ALA A 405 9.87 4.66 11.08
C ALA A 405 8.34 4.72 10.98
N SER A 406 7.74 5.91 11.04
CA SER A 406 6.29 6.09 10.90
C SER A 406 5.77 5.61 9.54
N THR A 407 6.51 5.85 8.46
CA THR A 407 6.15 5.36 7.13
C THR A 407 6.28 3.84 7.02
N CYS A 408 7.32 3.24 7.63
CA CYS A 408 7.46 1.79 7.72
C CYS A 408 6.29 1.15 8.50
N VAL A 409 5.88 1.76 9.61
CA VAL A 409 4.69 1.35 10.38
C VAL A 409 3.46 1.33 9.49
N MET A 410 3.24 2.37 8.68
CA MET A 410 2.09 2.43 7.79
C MET A 410 2.10 1.27 6.78
N LEU A 411 3.24 0.98 6.16
CA LEU A 411 3.38 -0.13 5.21
C LEU A 411 3.15 -1.50 5.89
N MET A 412 3.70 -1.72 7.08
CA MET A 412 3.49 -2.96 7.84
C MET A 412 2.03 -3.12 8.26
N CYS A 413 1.37 -2.04 8.70
CA CYS A 413 -0.06 -2.06 9.02
C CYS A 413 -0.92 -2.37 7.78
N MET A 414 -0.57 -1.80 6.62
CA MET A 414 -1.27 -2.09 5.37
C MET A 414 -1.11 -3.55 4.94
N ASN A 415 0.11 -4.11 5.02
CA ASN A 415 0.37 -5.51 4.67
C ASN A 415 -0.29 -6.46 5.66
N GLY A 416 -0.21 -6.14 6.96
CA GLY A 416 -0.81 -6.95 8.03
C GLY A 416 -2.33 -6.96 7.95
N ALA A 417 -2.95 -5.78 7.77
CA ALA A 417 -4.40 -5.66 7.57
C ALA A 417 -4.86 -6.39 6.30
N SER A 418 -4.10 -6.31 5.20
CA SER A 418 -4.40 -7.03 3.96
C SER A 418 -4.33 -8.55 4.17
N SER A 419 -3.29 -9.03 4.85
CA SER A 419 -3.10 -10.45 5.20
C SER A 419 -4.26 -10.98 6.04
N LEU A 420 -4.68 -10.24 7.07
CA LEU A 420 -5.82 -10.57 7.90
C LEU A 420 -7.14 -10.54 7.12
N ASN A 421 -7.32 -9.59 6.20
CA ASN A 421 -8.52 -9.52 5.39
C ASN A 421 -8.60 -10.71 4.41
N LEU A 422 -7.48 -11.08 3.77
CA LEU A 422 -7.43 -12.26 2.92
C LEU A 422 -7.68 -13.54 3.73
N TRP A 423 -7.12 -13.66 4.93
CA TRP A 423 -7.43 -14.76 5.85
C TRP A 423 -8.93 -14.85 6.15
N ARG A 424 -9.59 -13.73 6.48
CA ARG A 424 -11.04 -13.70 6.74
C ARG A 424 -11.84 -14.16 5.53
N ILE A 425 -11.49 -13.70 4.33
CA ILE A 425 -12.15 -14.10 3.08
C ILE A 425 -11.98 -15.60 2.85
N LEU A 426 -10.76 -16.12 2.95
CA LEU A 426 -10.48 -17.55 2.75
C LEU A 426 -11.17 -18.43 3.80
N ARG A 427 -11.22 -18.00 5.06
CA ARG A 427 -11.92 -18.71 6.14
C ARG A 427 -13.43 -18.75 5.88
N ARG A 428 -14.02 -17.62 5.48
CA ARG A 428 -15.46 -17.54 5.15
C ARG A 428 -15.81 -18.48 3.99
N ASP A 429 -15.00 -18.49 2.94
CA ASP A 429 -15.20 -19.37 1.79
C ASP A 429 -15.14 -20.86 2.18
N ARG A 430 -14.21 -21.24 3.07
CA ARG A 430 -14.13 -22.61 3.59
C ARG A 430 -15.38 -22.99 4.41
N MET A 431 -15.87 -22.09 5.26
CA MET A 431 -17.08 -22.33 6.06
C MET A 431 -18.33 -22.47 5.16
N LEU A 432 -18.46 -21.65 4.12
CA LEU A 432 -19.56 -21.76 3.17
C LEU A 432 -19.52 -23.06 2.37
N ALA A 433 -18.33 -23.49 1.95
CA ALA A 433 -18.16 -24.76 1.25
C ALA A 433 -18.56 -25.96 2.13
N LEU A 434 -18.20 -25.94 3.42
CA LEU A 434 -18.61 -26.97 4.38
C LEU A 434 -20.13 -26.98 4.59
N SER A 435 -20.76 -25.81 4.72
CA SER A 435 -22.22 -25.69 4.85
C SER A 435 -22.96 -26.20 3.60
N GLU A 436 -22.48 -25.90 2.40
CA GLU A 436 -23.05 -26.42 1.15
C GLU A 436 -22.88 -27.95 1.04
N GLU A 437 -21.73 -28.48 1.49
CA GLU A 437 -21.50 -29.92 1.53
C GLU A 437 -22.43 -30.63 2.53
N GLU A 438 -22.60 -30.07 3.74
CA GLU A 438 -23.54 -30.56 4.75
C GLU A 438 -24.99 -30.56 4.22
N GLU A 439 -25.45 -29.45 3.63
CA GLU A 439 -26.79 -29.35 3.04
C GLU A 439 -26.97 -30.35 1.88
N SER A 440 -25.95 -30.53 1.03
CA SER A 440 -25.98 -31.52 -0.05
C SER A 440 -26.04 -32.96 0.46
N SER A 441 -25.41 -33.23 1.61
CA SER A 441 -25.39 -34.55 2.24
C SER A 441 -26.75 -34.85 2.89
N LEU A 442 -27.34 -33.87 3.56
CA LEU A 442 -28.68 -33.95 4.16
C LEU A 442 -29.75 -34.18 3.09
N ASN A 443 -29.71 -33.43 1.99
CA ASN A 443 -30.65 -33.60 0.87
C ASN A 443 -30.52 -34.98 0.21
N ARG A 444 -29.29 -35.52 0.10
CA ARG A 444 -29.08 -36.89 -0.39
C ARG A 444 -29.69 -37.93 0.54
N ASN A 445 -29.53 -37.77 1.86
CA ASN A 445 -30.10 -38.68 2.86
C ASN A 445 -31.63 -38.63 2.88
N LEU A 446 -32.23 -37.44 2.82
CA LEU A 446 -33.68 -37.27 2.73
C LEU A 446 -34.25 -37.89 1.44
N HIS A 447 -33.57 -37.71 0.31
CA HIS A 447 -34.01 -38.32 -0.95
C HIS A 447 -33.91 -39.85 -0.93
N GLN A 448 -32.88 -40.42 -0.28
CA GLN A 448 -32.78 -41.87 -0.08
C GLN A 448 -33.87 -42.42 0.86
N GLN A 449 -34.20 -41.71 1.94
CA GLN A 449 -35.30 -42.10 2.83
C GLN A 449 -36.67 -42.04 2.13
N SER A 450 -36.93 -40.97 1.35
CA SER A 450 -38.13 -40.86 0.53
C SER A 450 -38.26 -42.01 -0.48
N LYS A 451 -37.16 -42.41 -1.14
CA LYS A 451 -37.16 -43.58 -2.04
C LYS A 451 -37.46 -44.89 -1.29
N LYS A 452 -36.90 -45.10 -0.10
CA LYS A 452 -37.20 -46.29 0.72
C LYS A 452 -38.68 -46.33 1.15
N LEU A 453 -39.25 -45.19 1.55
CA LEU A 453 -40.68 -45.08 1.89
C LEU A 453 -41.59 -45.35 0.69
N HIS A 454 -41.22 -44.88 -0.50
CA HIS A 454 -41.99 -45.17 -1.73
C HIS A 454 -41.92 -46.63 -2.18
N VAL A 455 -40.80 -47.32 -1.93
CA VAL A 455 -40.69 -48.76 -2.19
C VAL A 455 -41.55 -49.57 -1.20
N ASN A 456 -41.54 -49.22 0.08
CA ASN A 456 -42.37 -49.89 1.10
C ASN A 456 -43.89 -49.68 0.88
N ASN A 457 -44.31 -48.51 0.40
CA ASN A 457 -45.72 -48.28 0.06
C ASN A 457 -46.17 -49.03 -1.21
N ARG A 458 -45.24 -49.40 -2.10
CA ARG A 458 -45.56 -50.28 -3.25
C ARG A 458 -45.66 -51.75 -2.86
N SER A 459 -44.89 -52.21 -1.87
CA SER A 459 -44.97 -53.59 -1.38
C SER A 459 -46.19 -53.87 -0.50
N SER A 460 -46.81 -52.85 0.10
CA SER A 460 -48.05 -53.02 0.88
C SER A 460 -49.33 -52.97 0.05
N ASN A 461 -49.23 -52.66 -1.25
CA ASN A 461 -50.35 -52.61 -2.21
C ASN A 461 -50.33 -53.78 -3.21
N VAL A 462 -49.46 -54.77 -2.98
CA VAL A 462 -49.46 -56.10 -3.61
C VAL A 462 -49.77 -57.09 -2.52
#